data_AF-A0A350UFA7-F1
#
_entry.id   AF-A0A350UFA7-F1
#
_cell.length_a   1.000
_cell.length_b   1.000
_cell.length_c   1.000
_cell.angle_alpha   90.00
_cell.angle_beta   90.00
_cell.angle_gamma   90.00
#
_symmetry.space_group_name_H-M   'P 1'
#
loop_
_entity.id
_entity.type
_entity.pdbx_description
1 polymer ?
#
loop_
_entity_poly.entity_id
_entity_poly.type
_entity_poly.pdbx_seq_one_letter_code
_entity_poly.pdbx_strand_id
1 'polypeptide(L)'
;MTSWRKRVEEYVELRRSLGFKLLDAKVGLIKFASFLQQRRAVRITIPLAMEWAQQDKTARPAEWAKRLSFVRGFARHWSAHDSQTEVPPCGLLPHRPGRAHPYLYSNEEIRKLLEAARRLPSTHGLRGRTYYCLLGLLAVAGLRISEARNLQTEDVDLEEGVLTIRGAKFGKSRLIPIHPSTRKVLSDYASRRDHFLSKRPATFFVSGRGTRLDGAEIRRTFYFLSRQIGLRGPSDSHGPRLHDFRHRFAVETLVQWYRSGHDVERRLPVLSTYLGHVHVADTYWYLSACPELMGLAVKRFEDYWEKQS
;
A
#
# COMPACT_ATOMS: atom_id res chain seq x y z
N MET A 1 -4.77 -37.65 17.09
CA MET A 1 -5.47 -36.38 16.80
C MET A 1 -4.51 -35.41 16.14
N THR A 2 -4.88 -34.83 15.00
CA THR A 2 -4.06 -33.82 14.29
C THR A 2 -3.86 -32.59 15.17
N SER A 3 -2.62 -32.13 15.34
CA SER A 3 -2.32 -30.98 16.21
C SER A 3 -2.90 -29.67 15.65
N TRP A 4 -3.21 -28.72 16.53
CA TRP A 4 -3.67 -27.38 16.12
C TRP A 4 -2.71 -26.69 15.16
N ARG A 5 -1.41 -26.93 15.34
CA ARG A 5 -0.37 -26.37 14.47
C ARG A 5 -0.51 -26.86 13.03
N LYS A 6 -0.68 -28.16 12.84
CA LYS A 6 -0.86 -28.76 11.51
C LYS A 6 -2.12 -28.23 10.81
N ARG A 7 -3.23 -28.09 11.54
CA ARG A 7 -4.47 -27.49 11.02
C ARG A 7 -4.28 -26.03 10.55
N VAL A 8 -3.49 -25.25 11.29
CA VAL A 8 -3.14 -23.87 10.89
C VAL A 8 -2.25 -23.87 9.64
N GLU A 9 -1.30 -24.79 9.55
CA GLU A 9 -0.41 -24.91 8.38
C GLU A 9 -1.21 -25.24 7.12
N GLU A 10 -2.12 -26.22 7.18
CA GLU A 10 -3.04 -26.58 6.09
C GLU A 10 -3.92 -25.39 5.65
N TYR A 11 -4.51 -24.65 6.60
CA TYR A 11 -5.27 -23.44 6.29
C TYR A 11 -4.43 -22.37 5.60
N VAL A 12 -3.19 -22.16 6.07
CA VAL A 12 -2.29 -21.16 5.49
C VAL A 12 -1.86 -21.55 4.08
N GLU A 13 -1.61 -22.84 3.83
CA GLU A 13 -1.30 -23.38 2.52
C GLU A 13 -2.46 -23.21 1.54
N LEU A 14 -3.68 -23.60 1.95
CA LEU A 14 -4.90 -23.38 1.16
C LEU A 14 -5.08 -21.90 0.81
N ARG A 15 -4.92 -21.00 1.78
CA ARG A 15 -5.07 -19.56 1.50
C ARG A 15 -3.96 -19.03 0.60
N ARG A 16 -2.75 -19.59 0.65
CA ARG A 16 -1.66 -19.23 -0.25
C ARG A 16 -1.88 -19.71 -1.67
N SER A 17 -2.46 -20.90 -1.87
CA SER A 17 -2.84 -21.36 -3.21
C SER A 17 -3.91 -20.46 -3.84
N LEU A 18 -4.75 -19.82 -3.01
CA LEU A 18 -5.70 -18.77 -3.42
C LEU A 18 -5.07 -17.35 -3.56
N GLY A 19 -3.74 -17.24 -3.51
CA GLY A 19 -3.02 -15.98 -3.74
C GLY A 19 -2.86 -15.05 -2.53
N PHE A 20 -3.23 -15.48 -1.32
CA PHE A 20 -3.02 -14.68 -0.10
C PHE A 20 -1.61 -14.89 0.47
N LYS A 21 -0.90 -13.83 0.84
CA LYS A 21 0.46 -13.93 1.44
C LYS A 21 0.45 -14.43 2.90
N LEU A 22 -0.50 -13.93 3.69
CA LEU A 22 -0.73 -14.25 5.12
C LEU A 22 0.51 -14.23 6.03
N LEU A 23 1.47 -13.32 5.82
CA LEU A 23 2.71 -13.31 6.62
C LEU A 23 2.44 -13.10 8.12
N ASP A 24 1.82 -11.98 8.50
CA ASP A 24 1.47 -11.69 9.90
C ASP A 24 0.46 -12.69 10.46
N ALA A 25 -0.55 -13.04 9.66
CA ALA A 25 -1.61 -13.96 10.06
C ALA A 25 -1.07 -15.36 10.36
N LYS A 26 -0.10 -15.87 9.58
CA LYS A 26 0.56 -17.15 9.84
C LYS A 26 1.24 -17.12 11.21
N VAL A 27 2.06 -16.10 11.48
CA VAL A 27 2.77 -16.00 12.76
C VAL A 27 1.79 -15.93 13.93
N GLY A 28 0.75 -15.11 13.80
CA GLY A 28 -0.32 -15.00 14.80
C GLY A 28 -1.05 -16.32 15.03
N LEU A 29 -1.46 -17.01 13.97
CA LEU A 29 -2.19 -18.27 14.06
C LEU A 29 -1.36 -19.42 14.63
N ILE A 30 -0.06 -19.46 14.34
CA ILE A 30 0.84 -20.45 14.97
C ILE A 30 0.93 -20.20 16.48
N LYS A 31 1.03 -18.93 16.92
CA LYS A 31 0.98 -18.58 18.35
C LYS A 31 -0.37 -18.93 18.97
N PHE A 32 -1.47 -18.76 18.24
CA PHE A 32 -2.81 -19.15 18.70
C PHE A 32 -2.94 -20.67 18.83
N ALA A 33 -2.42 -21.45 17.88
CA ALA A 33 -2.40 -22.90 17.94
C ALA A 33 -1.62 -23.41 19.17
N SER A 34 -0.46 -22.83 19.46
CA SER A 34 0.30 -23.15 20.68
C SER A 34 -0.49 -22.81 21.95
N PHE A 35 -1.19 -21.68 21.98
CA PHE A 35 -2.06 -21.30 23.10
C PHE A 35 -3.20 -22.31 23.31
N LEU A 36 -3.89 -22.73 22.25
CA LEU A 36 -4.95 -23.75 22.34
C LEU A 36 -4.41 -25.09 22.86
N GLN A 37 -3.22 -25.49 22.41
CA GLN A 37 -2.56 -26.71 22.88
C GLN A 37 -2.20 -26.64 24.37
N GLN A 38 -1.67 -25.51 24.84
CA GLN A 38 -1.38 -25.29 26.26
C GLN A 38 -2.63 -25.38 27.14
N ARG A 39 -3.77 -24.86 26.64
CA ARG A 39 -5.07 -24.94 27.30
C ARG A 39 -5.76 -26.29 27.16
N ARG A 40 -5.14 -27.26 26.46
CA ARG A 40 -5.75 -28.55 26.09
C ARG A 40 -7.13 -28.38 25.44
N ALA A 41 -7.31 -27.28 24.71
CA ALA A 41 -8.59 -26.94 24.10
C ALA A 41 -8.87 -27.88 22.93
N VAL A 42 -10.01 -28.55 22.96
CA VAL A 42 -10.45 -29.45 21.89
C VAL A 42 -11.09 -28.69 20.73
N ARG A 43 -11.63 -27.48 21.01
CA ARG A 43 -12.37 -26.63 20.07
C ARG A 43 -11.98 -25.16 20.22
N ILE A 44 -12.31 -24.36 19.21
CA ILE A 44 -12.18 -22.90 19.26
C ILE A 44 -13.49 -22.32 19.82
N THR A 45 -13.38 -21.52 20.88
CA THR A 45 -14.50 -20.78 21.47
C THR A 45 -14.20 -19.28 21.50
N ILE A 46 -15.25 -18.45 21.59
CA ILE A 46 -15.13 -16.99 21.70
C ILE A 46 -14.29 -16.61 22.95
N PRO A 47 -14.51 -17.18 24.15
CA PRO A 47 -13.68 -16.87 25.32
C PRO A 47 -12.18 -17.16 25.09
N LEU A 48 -11.83 -18.31 24.51
CA LEU A 48 -10.43 -18.66 24.23
C LEU A 48 -9.80 -17.73 23.19
N ALA A 49 -10.55 -17.37 22.15
CA ALA A 49 -10.10 -16.43 21.13
C ALA A 49 -9.84 -15.02 21.70
N MET A 50 -10.73 -14.57 22.59
CA MET A 50 -10.61 -13.28 23.29
C MET A 50 -9.44 -13.26 24.26
N GLU A 51 -9.32 -14.30 25.10
CA GLU A 51 -8.22 -14.46 26.04
C GLU A 51 -6.86 -14.42 25.33
N TRP A 52 -6.73 -15.18 24.23
CA TRP A 52 -5.52 -15.12 23.44
C TRP A 52 -5.28 -13.73 22.84
N ALA A 53 -6.28 -13.14 22.20
CA ALA A 53 -6.14 -11.84 21.54
C ALA A 53 -5.68 -10.73 22.51
N GLN A 54 -6.15 -10.76 23.76
CA GLN A 54 -5.85 -9.79 24.83
C GLN A 54 -4.71 -10.23 25.76
N GLN A 55 -4.00 -11.32 25.47
CA GLN A 55 -2.95 -11.87 26.33
C GLN A 55 -1.86 -10.84 26.69
N ASP A 56 -1.54 -9.95 25.75
CA ASP A 56 -0.71 -8.78 26.02
C ASP A 56 -1.61 -7.60 26.40
N LYS A 57 -1.73 -7.35 27.71
CA LYS A 57 -2.55 -6.26 28.26
C LYS A 57 -1.96 -4.87 27.97
N THR A 58 -0.69 -4.79 27.55
CA THR A 58 -0.02 -3.53 27.21
C THR A 58 -0.19 -3.16 25.73
N ALA A 59 -0.64 -4.10 24.90
CA ALA A 59 -0.87 -3.87 23.49
C ALA A 59 -2.06 -2.92 23.25
N ARG A 60 -2.00 -2.19 22.14
CA ARG A 60 -3.08 -1.26 21.74
C ARG A 60 -4.34 -2.04 21.33
N PRO A 61 -5.56 -1.48 21.53
CA PRO A 61 -6.81 -2.12 21.11
C PRO A 61 -6.85 -2.56 19.64
N ALA A 62 -6.14 -1.82 18.76
CA ALA A 62 -5.98 -2.17 17.35
C ALA A 62 -5.27 -3.51 17.13
N GLU A 63 -4.27 -3.81 17.96
CA GLU A 63 -3.51 -5.06 17.88
C GLU A 63 -4.37 -6.24 18.35
N TRP A 64 -5.14 -6.07 19.44
CA TRP A 64 -6.10 -7.09 19.89
C TRP A 64 -7.13 -7.41 18.80
N ALA A 65 -7.71 -6.38 18.17
CA ALA A 65 -8.67 -6.55 17.08
C ALA A 65 -8.04 -7.21 15.84
N LYS A 66 -6.80 -6.86 15.50
CA LYS A 66 -6.02 -7.49 14.43
C LYS A 66 -5.80 -8.98 14.72
N ARG A 67 -5.36 -9.34 15.92
CA ARG A 67 -5.19 -10.74 16.36
C ARG A 67 -6.50 -11.52 16.24
N LEU A 68 -7.61 -10.95 16.73
CA LEU A 68 -8.92 -11.59 16.64
C LEU A 68 -9.38 -11.76 15.18
N SER A 69 -8.99 -10.85 14.28
CA SER A 69 -9.28 -11.00 12.85
C SER A 69 -8.61 -12.22 12.21
N PHE A 70 -7.40 -12.60 12.68
CA PHE A 70 -6.72 -13.81 12.22
C PHE A 70 -7.48 -15.04 12.67
N VAL A 71 -7.83 -15.10 13.97
CA VAL A 71 -8.59 -16.21 14.56
C VAL A 71 -9.93 -16.36 13.86
N ARG A 72 -10.66 -15.27 13.61
CA ARG A 72 -11.94 -15.30 12.89
C ARG A 72 -11.84 -15.94 11.51
N GLY A 73 -10.80 -15.60 10.75
CA GLY A 73 -10.57 -16.19 9.42
C GLY A 73 -10.32 -17.69 9.49
N PHE A 74 -9.49 -18.13 10.44
CA PHE A 74 -9.21 -19.54 10.66
C PHE A 74 -10.41 -20.31 11.21
N ALA A 75 -11.09 -19.78 12.23
CA ALA A 75 -12.28 -20.38 12.84
C ALA A 75 -13.40 -20.58 11.83
N ARG A 76 -13.62 -19.61 10.91
CA ARG A 76 -14.61 -19.75 9.82
C ARG A 76 -14.26 -20.86 8.84
N HIS A 77 -12.98 -21.11 8.57
CA HIS A 77 -12.57 -22.24 7.76
C HIS A 77 -12.72 -23.56 8.54
N TRP A 78 -12.35 -23.56 9.82
CA TRP A 78 -12.40 -24.74 10.66
C TRP A 78 -13.83 -25.15 11.04
N SER A 79 -14.78 -24.23 11.07
CA SER A 79 -16.20 -24.52 11.33
C SER A 79 -16.84 -25.44 10.28
N ALA A 80 -16.23 -25.57 9.09
CA ALA A 80 -16.64 -26.55 8.10
C ALA A 80 -16.25 -28.00 8.48
N HIS A 81 -15.24 -28.17 9.35
CA HIS A 81 -14.79 -29.47 9.85
C HIS A 81 -15.38 -29.79 11.24
N ASP A 82 -15.64 -28.77 12.04
CA ASP A 82 -16.20 -28.88 13.38
C ASP A 82 -17.32 -27.85 13.56
N SER A 83 -18.58 -28.31 13.51
CA SER A 83 -19.76 -27.45 13.64
C SER A 83 -19.88 -26.77 15.00
N GLN A 84 -19.18 -27.27 16.03
CA GLN A 84 -19.16 -26.68 17.37
C GLN A 84 -18.08 -25.60 17.52
N THR A 85 -17.32 -25.29 16.47
CA THR A 85 -16.38 -24.19 16.46
C THR A 85 -17.10 -22.84 16.42
N GLU A 86 -16.83 -22.01 17.41
CA GLU A 86 -17.37 -20.66 17.47
C GLU A 86 -16.49 -19.69 16.67
N VAL A 87 -17.12 -18.91 15.80
CA VAL A 87 -16.44 -17.87 15.02
C VAL A 87 -16.62 -16.52 15.73
N PRO A 88 -15.56 -15.88 16.24
CA PRO A 88 -15.70 -14.60 16.95
C PRO A 88 -16.36 -13.53 16.06
N PRO A 89 -17.50 -12.93 16.47
CA PRO A 89 -18.15 -11.90 15.66
C PRO A 89 -17.26 -10.68 15.43
N CYS A 90 -17.63 -9.89 14.41
CA CYS A 90 -17.04 -8.57 14.21
C CYS A 90 -17.49 -7.63 15.33
N GLY A 91 -16.61 -6.75 15.82
CA GLY A 91 -16.98 -5.74 16.81
C GLY A 91 -16.92 -6.17 18.28
N LEU A 92 -16.50 -7.41 18.61
CA LEU A 92 -16.27 -7.85 19.99
C LEU A 92 -15.24 -7.02 20.77
N LEU A 93 -14.31 -6.38 20.06
CA LEU A 93 -13.31 -5.49 20.63
C LEU A 93 -13.57 -4.06 20.15
N PRO A 94 -13.37 -3.05 21.01
CA PRO A 94 -13.66 -1.64 20.71
C PRO A 94 -12.58 -1.01 19.82
N HIS A 95 -12.34 -1.60 18.66
CA HIS A 95 -11.49 -1.01 17.63
C HIS A 95 -12.13 -1.15 16.27
N ARG A 96 -12.60 -0.03 15.74
CA ARG A 96 -12.94 0.12 14.33
C ARG A 96 -11.75 0.78 13.66
N PRO A 97 -11.07 0.13 12.70
CA PRO A 97 -10.01 0.78 11.96
C PRO A 97 -10.61 1.96 11.20
N GLY A 98 -10.30 3.18 11.64
CA GLY A 98 -10.62 4.39 10.89
C GLY A 98 -9.79 4.44 9.61
N ARG A 99 -10.36 4.98 8.53
CA ARG A 99 -9.55 5.33 7.37
C ARG A 99 -8.62 6.47 7.78
N ALA A 100 -7.32 6.25 7.64
CA ALA A 100 -6.34 7.27 7.98
C ALA A 100 -6.53 8.48 7.06
N HIS A 101 -6.59 9.68 7.65
CA HIS A 101 -6.57 10.92 6.88
C HIS A 101 -5.27 10.98 6.06
N PRO A 102 -5.35 11.05 4.73
CA PRO A 102 -4.17 11.06 3.89
C PRO A 102 -3.47 12.42 4.03
N TYR A 103 -2.14 12.40 4.03
CA TYR A 103 -1.39 13.63 3.90
C TYR A 103 -1.35 14.04 2.42
N LEU A 104 -1.71 15.27 2.07
CA LEU A 104 -1.64 15.74 0.69
C LEU A 104 -0.40 16.60 0.54
N TYR A 105 0.65 16.04 -0.06
CA TYR A 105 1.89 16.80 -0.28
C TYR A 105 1.66 17.98 -1.21
N SER A 106 2.21 19.12 -0.87
CA SER A 106 2.30 20.24 -1.81
C SER A 106 3.35 19.98 -2.90
N ASN A 107 3.27 20.71 -4.01
CA ASN A 107 4.30 20.66 -5.04
C ASN A 107 5.70 21.00 -4.49
N GLU A 108 5.76 21.94 -3.54
CA GLU A 108 7.01 22.38 -2.93
C GLU A 108 7.64 21.31 -2.04
N GLU A 109 6.83 20.62 -1.23
CA GLU A 109 7.30 19.51 -0.40
C GLU A 109 7.85 18.36 -1.24
N ILE A 110 7.20 18.07 -2.38
CA ILE A 110 7.71 17.06 -3.32
C ILE A 110 9.04 17.51 -3.91
N ARG A 111 9.16 18.76 -4.38
CA ARG A 111 10.43 19.28 -4.89
C ARG A 111 11.54 19.15 -3.85
N LYS A 112 11.29 19.58 -2.61
CA LYS A 112 12.24 19.45 -1.49
C LYS A 112 12.63 17.99 -1.23
N LEU A 113 11.68 17.05 -1.23
CA LEU A 113 11.96 15.62 -1.08
C LEU A 113 12.86 15.09 -2.20
N LEU A 114 12.55 15.46 -3.44
CA LEU A 114 13.33 15.02 -4.61
C LEU A 114 14.73 15.62 -4.58
N GLU A 115 14.89 16.91 -4.29
CA GLU A 115 16.19 17.54 -4.17
C GLU A 115 17.04 16.93 -3.05
N ALA A 116 16.44 16.69 -1.89
CA ALA A 116 17.11 16.00 -0.78
C ALA A 116 17.51 14.57 -1.17
N ALA A 117 16.64 13.83 -1.87
CA ALA A 117 16.95 12.49 -2.38
C ALA A 117 18.15 12.51 -3.33
N ARG A 118 18.22 13.50 -4.22
CA ARG A 118 19.33 13.64 -5.19
C ARG A 118 20.68 13.84 -4.50
N ARG A 119 20.69 14.45 -3.31
CA ARG A 119 21.90 14.70 -2.50
C ARG A 119 22.30 13.53 -1.59
N LEU A 120 21.58 12.40 -1.61
CA LEU A 120 21.93 11.25 -0.78
C LEU A 120 23.35 10.77 -1.07
N PRO A 121 24.19 10.56 -0.03
CA PRO A 121 25.54 10.04 -0.20
C PRO A 121 25.53 8.71 -0.95
N SER A 122 26.40 8.61 -1.95
CA SER A 122 26.53 7.43 -2.79
C SER A 122 27.96 7.31 -3.30
N THR A 123 28.61 6.19 -3.00
CA THR A 123 29.97 5.89 -3.47
C THR A 123 30.12 6.06 -4.98
N HIS A 124 29.06 5.82 -5.74
CA HIS A 124 29.06 5.88 -7.21
C HIS A 124 27.94 6.75 -7.78
N GLY A 125 27.29 7.59 -6.97
CA GLY A 125 26.22 8.50 -7.41
C GLY A 125 24.88 7.86 -7.80
N LEU A 126 24.72 6.53 -7.67
CA LEU A 126 23.49 5.82 -8.08
C LEU A 126 22.36 5.92 -7.04
N ARG A 127 22.68 5.95 -5.74
CA ARG A 127 21.67 5.93 -4.67
C ARG A 127 20.75 7.16 -4.74
N GLY A 128 21.33 8.35 -4.83
CA GLY A 128 20.54 9.59 -4.88
C GLY A 128 19.62 9.65 -6.10
N ARG A 129 20.12 9.24 -7.27
CA ARG A 129 19.32 9.16 -8.50
C ARG A 129 18.21 8.11 -8.42
N THR A 130 18.50 6.96 -7.83
CA THR A 130 17.49 5.91 -7.62
C THR A 130 16.34 6.43 -6.79
N TYR A 131 16.61 7.06 -5.64
CA TYR A 131 15.56 7.58 -4.77
C TYR A 131 14.85 8.80 -5.38
N TYR A 132 15.56 9.67 -6.11
CA TYR A 132 14.95 10.75 -6.89
C TYR A 132 13.90 10.20 -7.88
N CYS A 133 14.29 9.23 -8.70
CA CYS A 133 13.41 8.65 -9.70
C CYS A 133 12.27 7.83 -9.07
N LEU A 134 12.55 7.06 -8.02
CA LEU A 134 11.55 6.26 -7.32
C LEU A 134 10.47 7.15 -6.69
N LEU A 135 10.85 8.17 -5.92
CA LEU A 135 9.91 9.08 -5.27
C LEU A 135 9.16 9.93 -6.31
N GLY A 136 9.87 10.40 -7.34
CA GLY A 136 9.26 11.15 -8.44
C GLY A 136 8.20 10.33 -9.16
N LEU A 137 8.49 9.06 -9.46
CA LEU A 137 7.54 8.16 -10.09
C LEU A 137 6.30 7.90 -9.21
N LEU A 138 6.49 7.69 -7.90
CA LEU A 138 5.34 7.55 -6.97
C LEU A 138 4.45 8.79 -6.98
N ALA A 139 5.04 9.98 -7.04
CA ALA A 139 4.33 11.26 -7.03
C ALA A 139 3.50 11.50 -8.30
N VAL A 140 4.00 11.07 -9.46
CA VAL A 140 3.39 11.39 -10.77
C VAL A 140 2.59 10.24 -11.39
N ALA A 141 2.74 9.01 -10.92
CA ALA A 141 2.05 7.83 -11.49
C ALA A 141 1.15 7.10 -10.49
N GLY A 142 1.02 7.60 -9.25
CA GLY A 142 0.11 7.04 -8.25
C GLY A 142 0.36 5.57 -7.88
N LEU A 143 1.58 5.07 -8.12
CA LEU A 143 1.93 3.67 -7.86
C LEU A 143 1.96 3.38 -6.36
N ARG A 144 1.68 2.14 -5.97
CA ARG A 144 2.04 1.66 -4.63
C ARG A 144 3.55 1.47 -4.58
N ILE A 145 4.17 1.69 -3.41
CA ILE A 145 5.61 1.47 -3.26
C ILE A 145 6.04 0.05 -3.62
N SER A 146 5.21 -0.96 -3.33
CA SER A 146 5.49 -2.34 -3.71
C SER A 146 5.45 -2.57 -5.23
N GLU A 147 4.63 -1.81 -5.97
CA GLU A 147 4.57 -1.88 -7.42
C GLU A 147 5.84 -1.26 -8.00
N ALA A 148 6.17 -0.03 -7.60
CA ALA A 148 7.37 0.65 -8.08
C ALA A 148 8.67 -0.11 -7.75
N ARG A 149 8.82 -0.63 -6.52
CA ARG A 149 10.02 -1.38 -6.10
C ARG A 149 10.18 -2.73 -6.81
N ASN A 150 9.09 -3.35 -7.22
CA ASN A 150 9.13 -4.68 -7.87
C ASN A 150 9.03 -4.57 -9.40
N LEU A 151 9.01 -3.37 -9.95
CA LEU A 151 8.99 -3.13 -11.39
C LEU A 151 10.23 -3.77 -12.03
N GLN A 152 10.03 -4.70 -12.95
CA GLN A 152 11.14 -5.33 -13.66
C GLN A 152 11.66 -4.38 -14.74
N THR A 153 12.93 -4.54 -15.13
CA THR A 153 13.53 -3.72 -16.18
C THR A 153 12.82 -3.92 -17.53
N GLU A 154 12.29 -5.11 -17.79
CA GLU A 154 11.47 -5.44 -18.96
C GLU A 154 10.05 -4.84 -18.92
N ASP A 155 9.57 -4.44 -17.74
CA ASP A 155 8.23 -3.86 -17.56
C ASP A 155 8.21 -2.35 -17.84
N VAL A 156 9.36 -1.76 -18.19
CA VAL A 156 9.53 -0.32 -18.37
C VAL A 156 9.88 -0.01 -19.81
N ASP A 157 8.85 0.28 -20.59
CA ASP A 157 8.99 0.73 -21.97
C ASP A 157 9.13 2.26 -21.99
N LEU A 158 10.36 2.73 -22.12
CA LEU A 158 10.68 4.17 -22.17
C LEU A 158 10.53 4.76 -23.58
N GLU A 159 10.39 3.93 -24.61
CA GLU A 159 10.17 4.36 -26.00
C GLU A 159 8.68 4.62 -26.25
N GLU A 160 7.81 3.75 -25.75
CA GLU A 160 6.36 3.96 -25.79
C GLU A 160 5.87 4.78 -24.59
N GLY A 161 6.65 4.84 -23.50
CA GLY A 161 6.26 5.57 -22.30
C GLY A 161 5.22 4.85 -21.47
N VAL A 162 5.34 3.53 -21.35
CA VAL A 162 4.37 2.68 -20.67
C VAL A 162 5.06 1.80 -19.63
N LEU A 163 4.46 1.74 -18.44
CA LEU A 163 4.86 0.81 -17.38
C LEU A 163 3.88 -0.36 -17.29
N THR A 164 4.39 -1.58 -17.27
CA THR A 164 3.60 -2.79 -17.05
C THR A 164 3.63 -3.16 -15.57
N ILE A 165 2.54 -2.90 -14.85
CA ILE A 165 2.44 -3.26 -13.44
C ILE A 165 1.89 -4.69 -13.31
N ARG A 166 2.79 -5.65 -13.10
CA ARG A 166 2.43 -7.07 -12.92
C ARG A 166 2.00 -7.39 -11.49
N GLY A 167 1.13 -8.39 -11.35
CA GLY A 167 0.82 -9.00 -10.06
C GLY A 167 0.26 -8.03 -9.04
N ALA A 168 -0.57 -7.07 -9.48
CA ALA A 168 -1.36 -6.25 -8.56
C ALA A 168 -2.32 -7.16 -7.76
N LYS A 169 -3.01 -6.60 -6.76
CA LYS A 169 -3.92 -7.36 -5.88
C LYS A 169 -4.85 -8.26 -6.74
N PHE A 170 -4.81 -9.58 -6.50
CA PHE A 170 -5.51 -10.63 -7.27
C PHE A 170 -4.94 -10.98 -8.67
N GLY A 171 -3.65 -10.77 -8.90
CA GLY A 171 -2.98 -11.24 -10.13
C GLY A 171 -3.29 -10.42 -11.38
N LYS A 172 -4.02 -9.31 -11.25
CA LYS A 172 -4.32 -8.40 -12.36
C LYS A 172 -3.08 -7.61 -12.73
N SER A 173 -2.85 -7.46 -14.04
CA SER A 173 -1.85 -6.56 -14.60
C SER A 173 -2.52 -5.30 -15.15
N ARG A 174 -1.79 -4.19 -15.19
CA ARG A 174 -2.28 -2.95 -15.82
C ARG A 174 -1.14 -2.18 -16.47
N LEU A 175 -1.46 -1.44 -17.52
CA LEU A 175 -0.54 -0.53 -18.19
C LEU A 175 -0.71 0.88 -17.63
N ILE A 176 0.41 1.55 -17.38
CA ILE A 176 0.45 2.91 -16.84
C ILE A 176 1.25 3.80 -17.78
N PRO A 177 0.60 4.68 -18.56
CA PRO A 177 1.32 5.66 -19.35
C PRO A 177 2.03 6.67 -18.44
N ILE A 178 3.22 7.09 -18.86
CA ILE A 178 4.03 8.10 -18.20
C ILE A 178 4.36 9.26 -19.13
N HIS A 179 4.36 10.47 -18.58
CA HIS A 179 4.59 11.70 -19.34
C HIS A 179 6.01 11.74 -19.94
N PRO A 180 6.23 12.38 -21.12
CA PRO A 180 7.55 12.52 -21.73
C PRO A 180 8.65 13.06 -20.80
N SER A 181 8.32 13.98 -19.91
CA SER A 181 9.27 14.47 -18.90
C SER A 181 9.70 13.38 -17.91
N THR A 182 8.78 12.50 -17.49
CA THR A 182 9.09 11.34 -16.65
C THR A 182 9.94 10.34 -17.41
N ARG A 183 9.61 10.05 -18.68
CA ARG A 183 10.40 9.18 -19.55
C ARG A 183 11.85 9.64 -19.60
N LYS A 184 12.09 10.92 -19.90
CA LYS A 184 13.45 11.50 -19.97
C LYS A 184 14.26 11.27 -18.70
N VAL A 185 13.65 11.49 -17.53
CA VAL A 185 14.30 11.29 -16.22
C VAL A 185 14.62 9.81 -15.96
N LEU A 186 13.67 8.92 -16.27
CA LEU A 186 13.88 7.48 -16.10
C LEU A 186 14.91 6.92 -17.09
N SER A 187 15.00 7.45 -18.31
CA SER A 187 16.02 7.09 -19.30
C SER A 187 17.41 7.50 -18.83
N ASP A 188 17.62 8.73 -18.33
CA ASP A 188 18.93 9.13 -17.78
C ASP A 188 19.34 8.22 -16.61
N TYR A 189 18.39 7.87 -15.74
CA TYR A 189 18.65 6.91 -14.66
C TYR A 189 19.04 5.53 -15.20
N ALA A 190 18.29 4.98 -16.15
CA ALA A 190 18.55 3.67 -16.73
C ALA A 190 19.91 3.61 -17.41
N SER A 191 20.26 4.61 -18.23
CA SER A 191 21.56 4.68 -18.92
C SER A 191 22.73 4.72 -17.93
N ARG A 192 22.62 5.53 -16.86
CA ARG A 192 23.68 5.60 -15.83
C ARG A 192 23.79 4.33 -15.01
N ARG A 193 22.64 3.74 -14.65
CA ARG A 193 22.58 2.46 -13.92
C ARG A 193 23.25 1.36 -14.74
N ASP A 194 22.93 1.28 -16.03
CA ASP A 194 23.43 0.23 -16.93
C ASP A 194 24.89 0.44 -17.31
N HIS A 195 25.38 1.68 -17.34
CA HIS A 195 26.82 1.96 -17.45
C HIS A 195 27.60 1.54 -16.20
N PHE A 196 27.00 1.72 -15.00
CA PHE A 196 27.65 1.40 -13.74
C PHE A 196 27.65 -0.11 -13.43
N LEU A 197 26.60 -0.84 -13.85
CA LEU A 197 26.47 -2.27 -13.58
C LEU A 197 26.99 -3.09 -14.76
N SER A 198 27.87 -4.05 -14.49
CA SER A 198 28.40 -4.95 -15.52
C SER A 198 27.34 -5.84 -16.19
N LYS A 199 26.17 -5.98 -15.57
CA LYS A 199 25.02 -6.73 -16.09
C LYS A 199 23.75 -5.93 -15.86
N ARG A 200 22.85 -5.97 -16.85
CA ARG A 200 21.52 -5.36 -16.74
C ARG A 200 20.76 -6.00 -15.57
N PRO A 201 20.27 -5.21 -14.60
CA PRO A 201 19.59 -5.77 -13.43
C PRO A 201 18.18 -6.24 -13.79
N ALA A 202 17.69 -7.25 -13.06
CA ALA A 202 16.33 -7.75 -13.22
C ALA A 202 15.28 -6.68 -12.88
N THR A 203 15.45 -5.99 -11.75
CA THR A 203 14.53 -4.93 -11.31
C THR A 203 14.97 -3.55 -11.80
N PHE A 204 14.01 -2.71 -12.18
CA PHE A 204 14.28 -1.38 -12.72
C PHE A 204 14.96 -0.47 -11.70
N PHE A 205 14.46 -0.39 -10.47
CA PHE A 205 15.11 0.35 -9.39
C PHE A 205 16.01 -0.56 -8.54
N VAL A 206 17.27 -0.16 -8.38
CA VAL A 206 18.30 -0.94 -7.69
C VAL A 206 19.02 -0.18 -6.59
N SER A 207 19.56 -0.90 -5.62
CA SER A 207 20.48 -0.36 -4.62
C SER A 207 21.82 0.02 -5.27
N GLY A 208 22.71 0.65 -4.49
CA GLY A 208 24.08 0.93 -4.94
C GLY A 208 24.90 -0.32 -5.29
N ARG A 209 24.43 -1.53 -4.92
CA ARG A 209 25.04 -2.82 -5.27
C ARG A 209 24.37 -3.49 -6.48
N GLY A 210 23.42 -2.83 -7.15
CA GLY A 210 22.68 -3.41 -8.28
C GLY A 210 21.60 -4.43 -7.88
N THR A 211 21.33 -4.61 -6.58
CA THR A 211 20.29 -5.52 -6.08
C THR A 211 18.94 -4.83 -5.94
N ARG A 212 17.85 -5.60 -5.90
CA ARG A 212 16.51 -5.06 -5.62
C ARG A 212 16.51 -4.26 -4.32
N LEU A 213 15.90 -3.08 -4.35
CA LEU A 213 15.75 -2.25 -3.16
C LEU A 213 14.98 -2.98 -2.05
N ASP A 214 15.46 -2.85 -0.82
CA ASP A 214 14.75 -3.36 0.34
C ASP A 214 13.62 -2.40 0.77
N GLY A 215 12.48 -2.97 1.17
CA GLY A 215 11.31 -2.18 1.56
C GLY A 215 11.49 -1.44 2.88
N ALA A 216 12.24 -2.01 3.83
CA ALA A 216 12.55 -1.33 5.07
C ALA A 216 13.60 -0.24 4.87
N GLU A 217 14.59 -0.46 4.01
CA GLU A 217 15.56 0.57 3.60
C GLU A 217 14.89 1.75 2.90
N ILE A 218 13.94 1.50 1.99
CA ILE A 218 13.18 2.58 1.35
C ILE A 218 12.44 3.42 2.39
N ARG A 219 11.74 2.78 3.35
CA ARG A 219 11.04 3.50 4.42
C ARG A 219 11.99 4.31 5.30
N ARG A 220 13.13 3.73 5.69
CA ARG A 220 14.17 4.42 6.48
C ARG A 220 14.71 5.64 5.73
N THR A 221 15.04 5.47 4.45
CA THR A 221 15.53 6.58 3.61
C THR A 221 14.47 7.66 3.46
N PHE A 222 13.22 7.28 3.21
CA PHE A 222 12.12 8.25 3.16
C PHE A 222 11.94 9.00 4.48
N TYR A 223 11.99 8.33 5.64
CA TYR A 223 11.89 9.01 6.95
C TYR A 223 13.05 9.95 7.20
N PHE A 224 14.27 9.55 6.81
CA PHE A 224 15.44 10.41 6.87
C PHE A 224 15.24 11.69 6.02
N LEU A 225 14.79 11.53 4.77
CA LEU A 225 14.52 12.66 3.88
C LEU A 225 13.39 13.56 4.39
N SER A 226 12.29 12.97 4.88
CA SER A 226 11.17 13.74 5.46
C SER A 226 11.61 14.57 6.67
N ARG A 227 12.50 14.04 7.52
CA ARG A 227 13.06 14.79 8.64
C ARG A 227 13.96 15.93 8.17
N GLN A 228 14.82 15.64 7.20
CA GLN A 228 15.74 16.63 6.64
C GLN A 228 15.02 17.85 6.07
N ILE A 229 13.82 17.68 5.50
CA ILE A 229 13.06 18.77 4.90
C ILE A 229 11.95 19.33 5.81
N GLY A 230 11.88 18.90 7.07
CA GLY A 230 10.92 19.40 8.06
C GLY A 230 9.51 18.81 8.01
N LEU A 231 9.26 17.78 7.19
CA LEU A 231 7.95 17.09 7.15
C LEU A 231 7.71 16.16 8.35
N ARG A 232 8.75 15.90 9.13
CA ARG A 232 8.73 14.98 10.26
C ARG A 232 9.71 15.46 11.32
N GLY A 233 9.30 15.50 12.58
CA GLY A 233 10.20 15.81 13.69
C GLY A 233 11.31 14.76 13.87
N PRO A 234 12.42 15.10 14.54
CA PRO A 234 13.54 14.19 14.76
C PRO A 234 13.16 12.85 15.40
N SER A 235 12.22 12.87 16.35
CA SER A 235 11.73 11.71 17.11
C SER A 235 10.36 11.20 16.65
N ASP A 236 9.73 11.84 15.66
CA ASP A 236 8.37 11.50 15.24
C ASP A 236 8.28 10.11 14.61
N SER A 237 7.47 9.27 15.25
CA SER A 237 7.12 7.93 14.77
C SER A 237 5.99 7.95 13.72
N HIS A 238 5.23 9.04 13.65
CA HIS A 238 4.10 9.25 12.73
C HIS A 238 4.34 10.50 11.86
N GLY A 239 3.59 10.62 10.77
CA GLY A 239 3.74 11.71 9.79
C GLY A 239 3.44 11.23 8.37
N PRO A 240 3.77 12.04 7.35
CA PRO A 240 3.53 11.71 5.95
C PRO A 240 4.15 10.35 5.58
N ARG A 241 3.48 9.61 4.68
CA ARG A 241 3.80 8.22 4.31
C ARG A 241 4.02 8.11 2.81
N LEU A 242 4.80 7.11 2.38
CA LEU A 242 4.97 6.81 0.94
C LEU A 242 3.66 6.54 0.20
N HIS A 243 2.63 6.02 0.88
CA HIS A 243 1.32 5.81 0.26
C HIS A 243 0.55 7.12 0.01
N ASP A 244 0.90 8.19 0.73
CA ASP A 244 0.27 9.50 0.60
C ASP A 244 0.59 10.16 -0.75
N PHE A 245 1.69 9.80 -1.42
CA PHE A 245 1.95 10.20 -2.82
C PHE A 245 0.84 9.75 -3.78
N ARG A 246 0.34 8.53 -3.59
CA ARG A 246 -0.75 8.00 -4.39
C ARG A 246 -2.06 8.69 -4.06
N HIS A 247 -2.31 8.99 -2.79
CA HIS A 247 -3.50 9.73 -2.40
C HIS A 247 -3.51 11.12 -3.04
N ARG A 248 -2.37 11.83 -2.97
CA ARG A 248 -2.18 13.07 -3.70
C ARG A 248 -2.44 12.93 -5.19
N PHE A 249 -1.80 11.98 -5.87
CA PHE A 249 -1.99 11.78 -7.32
C PHE A 249 -3.48 11.64 -7.69
N ALA A 250 -4.21 10.83 -6.92
CA ALA A 250 -5.63 10.64 -7.15
C ALA A 250 -6.44 11.92 -6.92
N VAL A 251 -6.18 12.63 -5.83
CA VAL A 251 -6.86 13.89 -5.50
C VAL A 251 -6.58 14.96 -6.55
N GLU A 252 -5.32 15.19 -6.92
CA GLU A 252 -4.92 16.14 -7.97
C GLU A 252 -5.59 15.83 -9.32
N THR A 253 -5.65 14.54 -9.69
CA THR A 253 -6.33 14.10 -10.92
C THR A 253 -7.82 14.46 -10.88
N LEU A 254 -8.49 14.19 -9.76
CA LEU A 254 -9.91 14.52 -9.59
C LEU A 254 -10.14 16.04 -9.60
N VAL A 255 -9.32 16.81 -8.88
CA VAL A 255 -9.38 18.28 -8.87
C VAL A 255 -9.23 18.83 -10.28
N GLN A 256 -8.25 18.33 -11.04
CA GLN A 256 -8.05 18.73 -12.43
C GLN A 256 -9.27 18.38 -13.30
N TRP A 257 -9.85 17.20 -13.15
CA TRP A 257 -11.05 16.82 -13.91
C TRP A 257 -12.24 17.73 -13.60
N TYR A 258 -12.48 18.06 -12.32
CA TYR A 258 -13.52 19.02 -11.94
C TYR A 258 -13.27 20.39 -12.55
N ARG A 259 -12.05 20.92 -12.41
CA ARG A 259 -11.68 22.25 -12.95
C ARG A 259 -11.76 22.33 -14.47
N SER A 260 -11.48 21.23 -15.17
CA SER A 260 -11.59 21.14 -16.62
C SER A 260 -12.98 20.71 -17.12
N GLY A 261 -14.00 20.66 -16.25
CA GLY A 261 -15.38 20.37 -16.63
C GLY A 261 -15.64 18.93 -17.11
N HIS A 262 -14.73 17.99 -16.85
CA HIS A 262 -14.92 16.59 -17.23
C HIS A 262 -16.01 15.93 -16.39
N ASP A 263 -16.72 14.95 -16.95
CA ASP A 263 -17.61 14.07 -16.17
C ASP A 263 -16.78 13.15 -15.26
N VAL A 264 -16.67 13.54 -13.99
CA VAL A 264 -15.87 12.83 -12.99
C VAL A 264 -16.48 11.47 -12.69
N GLU A 265 -17.82 11.37 -12.61
CA GLU A 265 -18.52 10.12 -12.30
C GLU A 265 -18.25 9.05 -13.36
N ARG A 266 -18.32 9.42 -14.64
CA ARG A 266 -17.99 8.52 -15.75
C ARG A 266 -16.52 8.15 -15.83
N ARG A 267 -15.61 9.00 -15.32
CA ARG A 267 -14.16 8.78 -15.37
C ARG A 267 -13.60 8.07 -14.13
N LEU A 268 -14.33 8.03 -13.01
CA LEU A 268 -13.91 7.35 -11.79
C LEU A 268 -13.51 5.88 -11.99
N PRO A 269 -14.23 5.06 -12.78
CA PRO A 269 -13.82 3.69 -13.08
C PRO A 269 -12.45 3.60 -13.79
N VAL A 270 -12.13 4.58 -14.64
CA VAL A 270 -10.82 4.67 -15.33
C VAL A 270 -9.71 4.94 -14.31
N LEU A 271 -9.90 5.92 -13.42
CA LEU A 271 -8.94 6.20 -12.34
C LEU A 271 -8.80 5.00 -11.39
N SER A 272 -9.91 4.33 -11.06
CA SER A 272 -9.92 3.12 -10.24
C SER A 272 -9.06 2.01 -10.85
N THR A 273 -9.21 1.79 -12.17
CA THR A 273 -8.42 0.82 -12.94
C THR A 273 -6.95 1.22 -13.00
N TYR A 274 -6.65 2.48 -13.31
CA TYR A 274 -5.29 3.04 -13.33
C TYR A 274 -4.60 2.88 -11.97
N LEU A 275 -5.31 3.14 -10.88
CA LEU A 275 -4.81 2.96 -9.53
C LEU A 275 -4.72 1.46 -9.17
N GLY A 276 -5.45 0.57 -9.84
CA GLY A 276 -5.54 -0.84 -9.46
C GLY A 276 -6.26 -0.99 -8.11
N HIS A 277 -7.40 -0.33 -7.97
CA HIS A 277 -8.37 -0.58 -6.91
C HIS A 277 -9.21 -1.82 -7.26
N VAL A 278 -9.57 -2.57 -6.22
CA VAL A 278 -10.41 -3.77 -6.40
C VAL A 278 -11.87 -3.38 -6.43
N HIS A 279 -12.24 -2.37 -5.63
CA HIS A 279 -13.56 -1.80 -5.59
C HIS A 279 -13.48 -0.32 -5.93
N VAL A 280 -14.38 0.17 -6.79
CA VAL A 280 -14.44 1.59 -7.16
C VAL A 280 -14.70 2.47 -5.93
N ALA A 281 -15.35 1.94 -4.90
CA ALA A 281 -15.54 2.60 -3.60
C ALA A 281 -14.23 3.06 -2.93
N ASP A 282 -13.10 2.40 -3.22
CA ASP A 282 -11.78 2.84 -2.74
C ASP A 282 -11.36 4.17 -3.40
N THR A 283 -11.82 4.45 -4.62
CA THR A 283 -11.61 5.71 -5.33
C THR A 283 -12.60 6.79 -4.88
N TYR A 284 -13.88 6.44 -4.68
CA TYR A 284 -14.89 7.40 -4.16
C TYR A 284 -14.49 8.02 -2.83
N TRP A 285 -13.73 7.30 -2.00
CA TRP A 285 -13.20 7.82 -0.75
C TRP A 285 -12.44 9.14 -0.90
N TYR A 286 -11.73 9.36 -2.01
CA TYR A 286 -11.01 10.59 -2.26
C TYR A 286 -11.90 11.83 -2.28
N LEU A 287 -13.12 11.71 -2.83
CA LEU A 287 -14.10 12.79 -2.87
C LEU A 287 -14.51 13.19 -1.46
N SER A 288 -14.79 12.21 -0.60
CA SER A 288 -15.22 12.45 0.78
C SER A 288 -14.09 12.87 1.72
N ALA A 289 -12.82 12.62 1.37
CA ALA A 289 -11.68 12.82 2.25
C ALA A 289 -10.99 14.19 2.06
N CYS A 290 -11.36 14.95 1.02
CA CYS A 290 -10.74 16.22 0.69
C CYS A 290 -11.82 17.33 0.63
N PRO A 291 -11.80 18.33 1.53
CA PRO A 291 -12.78 19.41 1.55
C PRO A 291 -12.90 20.18 0.23
N GLU A 292 -11.78 20.39 -0.48
CA GLU A 292 -11.78 21.05 -1.78
C GLU A 292 -12.57 20.24 -2.83
N LEU A 293 -12.36 18.92 -2.90
CA LEU A 293 -13.12 18.05 -3.81
C LEU A 293 -14.60 18.05 -3.46
N MET A 294 -14.94 18.06 -2.17
CA MET A 294 -16.33 18.14 -1.72
C MET A 294 -16.97 19.46 -2.18
N GLY A 295 -16.27 20.59 -2.03
CA GLY A 295 -16.74 21.88 -2.51
C GLY A 295 -16.93 21.93 -4.03
N LEU A 296 -15.98 21.37 -4.80
CA LEU A 296 -16.11 21.27 -6.26
C LEU A 296 -17.28 20.37 -6.70
N ALA A 297 -17.54 19.29 -5.97
CA ALA A 297 -18.67 18.40 -6.23
C ALA A 297 -20.00 19.08 -5.93
N VAL A 298 -20.12 19.80 -4.80
CA VAL A 298 -21.31 20.57 -4.43
C VAL A 298 -21.60 21.66 -5.45
N LYS A 299 -20.59 22.46 -5.83
CA LYS A 299 -20.76 23.53 -6.83
C LYS A 299 -21.30 23.01 -8.16
N ARG A 300 -20.76 21.88 -8.64
CA ARG A 300 -21.24 21.26 -9.88
C ARG A 300 -22.69 20.79 -9.77
N PHE A 301 -23.08 20.28 -8.60
CA PHE A 301 -24.46 19.86 -8.35
C PHE A 301 -25.41 21.06 -8.38
N GLU A 302 -25.03 22.18 -7.74
CA GLU A 302 -25.76 23.45 -7.80
C GLU A 302 -25.91 23.94 -9.25
N ASP A 303 -24.81 24.01 -10.01
CA ASP A 303 -24.81 24.42 -11.42
C ASP A 303 -25.73 23.55 -12.32
N TYR A 304 -25.90 22.27 -11.99
CA TYR A 304 -26.79 21.36 -12.73
C TYR A 304 -28.26 21.66 -12.45
N TRP A 305 -28.61 21.92 -11.20
CA TRP A 305 -29.99 22.23 -10.80
C TRP A 305 -30.42 23.63 -11.27
N GLU A 306 -29.53 24.61 -11.21
CA GLU A 306 -29.79 25.96 -11.74
C GLU A 306 -30.03 25.97 -13.25
N LYS A 307 -29.41 25.06 -14.00
CA LYS A 307 -29.64 24.91 -15.46
C LYS A 307 -30.91 24.15 -15.83
N GLN A 308 -31.54 23.48 -14.87
CA GLN A 308 -32.81 22.76 -15.05
C GLN A 308 -34.04 23.55 -14.57
N SER A 309 -33.80 24.70 -13.92
CA SER A 309 -34.83 25.66 -13.51
C SER A 309 -34.98 26.76 -14.57
#